data_AF-A0A5N8YLL8-F1
#
_entry.id   AF-A0A5N8YLL8-F1
#
_cell.length_a   1.000
_cell.length_b   1.000
_cell.length_c   1.000
_cell.angle_alpha   90.00
_cell.angle_beta   90.00
_cell.angle_gamma   90.00
#
_symmetry.space_group_name_H-M   'P 1'
#
loop_
_entity.id
_entity.type
_entity.pdbx_description
1 polymer ?
#
loop_
_entity_poly.entity_id
_entity_poly.type
_entity_poly.pdbx_seq_one_letter_code
_entity_poly.pdbx_strand_id
1 'polypeptide(L)'
;MQDQLESSNNELQNLQRELSMQSAATLLDQIVEIHGVKIISAQSSATTAELLRTVGDWLRDKIGSGVVVAGAVINDNPMLVAMVTKDVVEKGVSASTIVSEIAKIIGGGGGGRPESAQAGGRYPDKLAEALSLVPDIVSKSLKES
;
A
#
# COMPACT_ATOMS: atom_id res chain seq x y z
N MET A 1 10.63 -36.55 -7.73
CA MET A 1 9.70 -35.70 -8.51
C MET A 1 8.88 -34.76 -7.61
N GLN A 2 8.36 -35.21 -6.46
CA GLN A 2 7.67 -34.30 -5.51
C GLN A 2 8.63 -33.27 -4.85
N ASP A 3 9.83 -33.67 -4.43
CA ASP A 3 10.82 -32.73 -3.85
C ASP A 3 11.33 -31.65 -4.83
N GLN A 4 11.42 -31.98 -6.13
CA GLN A 4 11.82 -31.01 -7.16
C GLN A 4 10.73 -29.98 -7.43
N LEU A 5 9.45 -30.36 -7.28
CA LEU A 5 8.33 -29.44 -7.42
C LEU A 5 8.28 -28.48 -6.23
N GLU A 6 8.47 -28.97 -5.00
CA GLU A 6 8.52 -28.11 -3.81
C GLU A 6 9.74 -27.17 -3.81
N SER A 7 10.93 -27.67 -4.16
CA SER A 7 12.14 -26.83 -4.28
C SER A 7 11.96 -25.73 -5.34
N SER A 8 11.41 -26.07 -6.51
CA SER A 8 11.16 -25.08 -7.58
C SER A 8 10.10 -24.05 -7.17
N ASN A 9 9.07 -24.47 -6.43
CA ASN A 9 8.02 -23.57 -5.96
C ASN A 9 8.54 -22.61 -4.89
N ASN A 10 9.41 -23.08 -4.00
CA ASN A 10 10.09 -22.23 -3.01
C ASN A 10 11.04 -21.23 -3.67
N GLU A 11 11.79 -21.66 -4.69
CA GLU A 11 12.66 -20.78 -5.47
C GLU A 11 11.85 -19.68 -6.17
N LEU A 12 10.73 -20.04 -6.81
CA LEU A 12 9.81 -19.08 -7.43
C LEU A 12 9.25 -18.07 -6.43
N GLN A 13 8.86 -18.51 -5.23
CA GLN A 13 8.39 -17.61 -4.19
C GLN A 13 9.49 -16.66 -3.70
N ASN A 14 10.73 -17.15 -3.56
CA ASN A 14 11.86 -16.33 -3.16
C ASN A 14 12.22 -15.28 -4.22
N LEU A 15 12.29 -15.69 -5.49
CA LEU A 15 12.50 -14.79 -6.64
C LEU A 15 11.39 -13.72 -6.74
N GLN A 16 10.12 -14.11 -6.56
CA GLN A 16 9.01 -13.15 -6.54
C GLN A 16 9.11 -12.15 -5.39
N ARG A 17 9.54 -12.62 -4.21
CA ARG A 17 9.76 -11.75 -3.06
C ARG A 17 10.91 -10.77 -3.33
N GLU A 18 12.05 -11.23 -3.85
CA GLU A 18 13.19 -10.36 -4.19
C GLU A 18 12.82 -9.29 -5.21
N LEU A 19 12.12 -9.66 -6.29
CA LEU A 19 11.67 -8.71 -7.31
C LEU A 19 10.69 -7.67 -6.75
N SER A 20 9.77 -8.11 -5.88
CA SER A 20 8.82 -7.21 -5.22
C SER A 20 9.55 -6.21 -4.31
N MET A 21 10.61 -6.65 -3.62
CA MET A 21 11.41 -5.80 -2.74
C MET A 21 12.32 -4.83 -3.50
N GLN A 22 12.92 -5.25 -4.61
CA GLN A 22 13.66 -4.34 -5.50
C GLN A 22 12.73 -3.28 -6.10
N SER A 23 11.54 -3.70 -6.55
CA SER A 23 10.53 -2.77 -7.05
C SER A 23 10.09 -1.80 -5.95
N ALA A 24 9.90 -2.28 -4.72
CA ALA A 24 9.60 -1.44 -3.57
C ALA A 24 10.70 -0.41 -3.27
N ALA A 25 11.97 -0.73 -3.51
CA ALA A 25 13.06 0.25 -3.35
C ALA A 25 12.90 1.45 -4.29
N THR A 26 12.43 1.25 -5.52
CA THR A 26 12.14 2.35 -6.45
C THR A 26 10.94 3.21 -6.02
N LEU A 27 10.05 2.66 -5.19
CA LEU A 27 8.94 3.43 -4.63
C LEU A 27 9.40 4.46 -3.58
N LEU A 28 10.60 4.29 -3.01
CA LEU A 28 11.21 5.30 -2.16
C LEU A 28 11.57 6.58 -2.95
N ASP A 29 11.79 6.47 -4.27
CA ASP A 29 12.02 7.64 -5.12
C ASP A 29 10.72 8.41 -5.43
N GLN A 30 9.56 7.82 -5.13
CA GLN A 30 8.23 8.43 -5.30
C GLN A 30 7.73 9.11 -4.03
N ILE A 31 8.60 9.35 -3.04
CA ILE A 31 8.24 10.07 -1.82
C ILE A 31 7.82 11.50 -2.19
N VAL A 32 6.58 11.84 -1.84
CA VAL A 32 6.06 13.20 -1.88
C VAL A 32 5.96 13.72 -0.46
N GLU A 33 6.49 14.90 -0.19
CA GLU A 33 6.38 15.54 1.13
C GLU A 33 5.27 16.59 1.12
N ILE A 34 4.31 16.46 2.03
CA ILE A 34 3.16 17.36 2.17
C ILE A 34 3.04 17.78 3.64
N HIS A 35 3.12 19.09 3.92
CA HIS A 35 3.08 19.64 5.29
C HIS A 35 4.04 18.93 6.27
N GLY A 36 5.23 18.54 5.80
CA GLY A 36 6.23 17.85 6.62
C GLY A 36 5.92 16.36 6.89
N VAL A 37 4.99 15.76 6.14
CA VAL A 37 4.68 14.33 6.17
C VAL A 37 5.11 13.70 4.85
N LYS A 38 5.92 12.63 4.91
CA LYS A 38 6.31 11.85 3.73
C LYS A 38 5.18 10.92 3.31
N ILE A 39 4.90 10.87 2.02
CA ILE A 39 3.82 10.07 1.46
C ILE A 39 4.39 9.23 0.32
N ILE A 40 4.11 7.93 0.34
CA ILE A 40 4.33 7.03 -0.79
C ILE A 40 2.97 6.45 -1.18
N SER A 41 2.56 6.65 -2.42
CA SER A 41 1.38 5.96 -2.98
C SER A 41 1.73 5.33 -4.31
N ALA A 42 1.71 4.00 -4.36
CA ALA A 42 2.20 3.29 -5.54
C ALA A 42 1.57 1.92 -5.75
N GLN A 43 1.60 1.49 -7.00
CA GLN A 43 1.21 0.15 -7.39
C GLN A 43 2.39 -0.81 -7.17
N SER A 44 2.13 -1.93 -6.51
CA SER A 44 3.04 -3.02 -6.24
C SER A 44 2.74 -4.20 -7.17
N SER A 45 3.76 -5.00 -7.45
CA SER A 45 3.66 -6.28 -8.15
C SER A 45 3.27 -7.44 -7.22
N ALA A 46 2.83 -7.16 -5.99
CA ALA A 46 2.47 -8.18 -5.02
C ALA A 46 1.34 -9.07 -5.54
N THR A 47 1.57 -10.39 -5.52
CA THR A 47 0.64 -11.41 -6.02
C THR A 47 -0.31 -11.92 -4.94
N THR A 48 -0.08 -11.58 -3.67
CA THR A 48 -0.93 -11.96 -2.53
C THR A 48 -1.15 -10.78 -1.59
N ALA A 49 -2.25 -10.82 -0.85
CA ALA A 49 -2.58 -9.79 0.14
C ALA A 49 -1.52 -9.70 1.26
N GLU A 50 -0.97 -10.84 1.65
CA GLU A 50 0.10 -10.92 2.64
C GLU A 50 1.38 -10.24 2.13
N LEU A 51 1.80 -10.53 0.90
CA LEU A 51 2.97 -9.89 0.30
C LEU A 51 2.77 -8.38 0.13
N LEU A 52 1.56 -7.95 -0.28
CA LEU A 52 1.23 -6.52 -0.37
C LEU A 52 1.36 -5.84 0.99
N ARG A 53 0.89 -6.49 2.06
CA ARG A 53 1.05 -6.00 3.42
C ARG A 53 2.52 -5.92 3.82
N THR A 54 3.32 -6.95 3.53
CA THR A 54 4.76 -6.95 3.81
C THR A 54 5.48 -5.81 3.09
N VAL A 55 5.14 -5.53 1.83
CA VAL A 55 5.70 -4.38 1.09
C VAL A 55 5.33 -3.06 1.76
N GLY A 56 4.07 -2.89 2.16
CA GLY A 56 3.61 -1.68 2.87
C GLY A 56 4.32 -1.47 4.21
N ASP A 57 4.45 -2.53 5.02
CA ASP A 57 5.19 -2.51 6.28
C ASP A 57 6.67 -2.15 6.06
N TRP A 58 7.33 -2.77 5.08
CA TRP A 58 8.73 -2.50 4.77
C TRP A 58 8.96 -1.05 4.32
N LEU A 59 8.08 -0.51 3.46
CA LEU A 59 8.16 0.88 3.01
C LEU A 59 7.99 1.85 4.18
N ARG A 60 7.02 1.60 5.08
CA ARG A 60 6.81 2.41 6.29
C ARG A 60 8.09 2.42 7.14
N ASP A 61 8.66 1.25 7.38
CA ASP A 61 9.86 1.10 8.19
C ASP A 61 11.09 1.80 7.55
N LYS A 62 11.14 1.88 6.22
CA LYS A 62 12.20 2.58 5.48
C LYS A 62 12.09 4.10 5.52
N ILE A 63 10.88 4.65 5.44
CA ILE A 63 10.70 6.11 5.51
C ILE A 63 10.75 6.67 6.94
N GLY A 64 10.54 5.79 7.93
CA GLY A 64 10.61 6.09 9.37
C GLY A 64 9.37 6.81 9.91
N SER A 65 8.94 7.88 9.25
CA SER A 65 7.73 8.65 9.55
C SER A 65 7.02 9.01 8.23
N GLY A 66 5.71 8.75 8.16
CA GLY A 66 4.93 9.07 6.97
C GLY A 66 3.67 8.21 6.77
N VAL A 67 3.14 8.33 5.57
CA VAL A 67 2.01 7.57 5.03
C VAL A 67 2.51 6.71 3.88
N VAL A 68 2.17 5.43 3.89
CA VAL A 68 2.41 4.51 2.78
C VAL A 68 1.09 3.91 2.35
N VAL A 69 0.77 3.98 1.06
CA VAL A 69 -0.35 3.29 0.45
C VAL A 69 0.16 2.47 -0.73
N ALA A 70 0.02 1.16 -0.61
CA ALA A 70 0.39 0.22 -1.67
C ALA A 70 -0.87 -0.44 -2.23
N GLY A 71 -0.95 -0.55 -3.56
CA GLY A 71 -2.04 -1.23 -4.24
C GLY A 71 -1.54 -2.33 -5.18
N ALA A 72 -2.28 -3.43 -5.31
CA ALA A 72 -1.97 -4.47 -6.31
C ALA A 72 -3.25 -5.08 -6.87
N VAL A 73 -3.20 -5.58 -8.10
CA VAL A 73 -4.30 -6.37 -8.68
C VAL A 73 -3.99 -7.84 -8.44
N ILE A 74 -4.81 -8.50 -7.63
CA ILE A 74 -4.64 -9.89 -7.22
C ILE A 74 -5.86 -10.66 -7.70
N ASN A 75 -5.67 -11.62 -8.60
CA ASN A 75 -6.76 -12.39 -9.23
C ASN A 75 -7.88 -11.47 -9.77
N ASP A 76 -7.50 -10.49 -10.59
CA ASP A 76 -8.39 -9.44 -11.16
C ASP A 76 -9.07 -8.50 -10.14
N ASN A 77 -8.82 -8.66 -8.85
CA ASN A 77 -9.38 -7.81 -7.82
C ASN A 77 -8.32 -6.83 -7.31
N PRO A 78 -8.55 -5.50 -7.41
CA PRO A 78 -7.67 -4.53 -6.78
C PRO A 78 -7.73 -4.65 -5.26
N MET A 79 -6.56 -4.72 -4.65
CA MET A 79 -6.35 -4.68 -3.20
C MET A 79 -5.48 -3.50 -2.83
N LEU A 80 -5.73 -2.94 -1.66
CA LEU A 80 -5.04 -1.78 -1.12
C LEU A 80 -4.65 -2.04 0.33
N VAL A 81 -3.47 -1.56 0.70
CA VAL A 81 -2.98 -1.51 2.08
C VAL A 81 -2.47 -0.10 2.35
N ALA A 82 -2.90 0.49 3.45
CA ALA A 82 -2.35 1.74 3.96
C ALA A 82 -1.69 1.50 5.32
N MET A 83 -0.52 2.10 5.50
CA MET A 83 0.27 2.12 6.73
C MET A 83 0.58 3.58 7.06
N VAL A 84 0.27 4.00 8.27
CA VAL A 84 0.53 5.37 8.75
C VAL A 84 1.29 5.25 10.05
N THR A 85 2.33 6.06 10.24
CA THR A 85 3.09 6.08 11.49
C THR A 85 2.36 6.88 12.57
N LYS A 86 2.57 6.49 13.84
CA LYS A 86 1.88 7.08 15.00
C LYS A 86 1.94 8.60 15.06
N ASP A 87 3.08 9.19 14.77
CA ASP A 87 3.29 10.63 14.77
C ASP A 87 2.45 11.35 13.70
N VAL A 88 2.13 10.66 12.60
CA VAL A 88 1.27 11.17 11.52
C VAL A 88 -0.21 10.94 11.86
N VAL A 89 -0.52 9.85 12.57
CA VAL A 89 -1.85 9.62 13.13
C VAL A 89 -2.22 10.67 14.18
N GLU A 90 -1.27 11.05 15.04
CA GLU A 90 -1.46 12.13 16.01
C GLU A 90 -1.70 13.50 15.36
N LYS A 91 -1.26 13.68 14.11
CA LYS A 91 -1.57 14.86 13.27
C LYS A 91 -2.93 14.78 12.57
N GLY A 92 -3.74 13.75 12.85
CA GLY A 92 -5.10 13.58 12.35
C GLY A 92 -5.26 12.78 11.06
N VAL A 93 -4.17 12.22 10.52
CA VAL A 93 -4.22 11.37 9.32
C VAL A 93 -4.52 9.92 9.72
N SER A 94 -5.51 9.28 9.11
CA SER A 94 -5.87 7.89 9.43
C SER A 94 -5.78 6.99 8.21
N ALA A 95 -5.08 5.85 8.36
CA ALA A 95 -5.03 4.80 7.34
C ALA A 95 -6.44 4.32 6.97
N SER A 96 -7.34 4.19 7.94
CA SER A 96 -8.72 3.72 7.71
C SER A 96 -9.53 4.72 6.88
N THR A 97 -9.34 6.02 7.11
CA THR A 97 -9.99 7.08 6.32
C THR A 97 -9.46 7.08 4.89
N ILE A 98 -8.13 7.04 4.73
CA ILE A 98 -7.48 7.01 3.41
C ILE A 98 -8.01 5.84 2.59
N VAL A 99 -7.92 4.60 3.11
CA VAL A 99 -8.38 3.42 2.35
C VAL A 99 -9.87 3.47 2.07
N SER A 100 -10.69 3.96 3.01
CA SER A 100 -12.14 4.02 2.82
C SER A 100 -12.55 4.98 1.70
N GLU A 101 -11.82 6.08 1.52
CA GLU A 101 -12.06 7.02 0.43
C GLU A 101 -11.64 6.44 -0.92
N ILE A 102 -10.41 5.94 -1.02
CA ILE A 102 -9.88 5.41 -2.29
C ILE A 102 -10.53 4.05 -2.68
N ALA A 103 -11.01 3.27 -1.71
CA ALA A 103 -11.70 2.00 -1.98
C ALA A 103 -12.99 2.19 -2.77
N LYS A 104 -13.69 3.33 -2.58
CA LYS A 104 -14.92 3.64 -3.32
C LYS A 104 -14.66 3.78 -4.82
N ILE A 105 -13.48 4.28 -5.19
CA ILE A 105 -13.06 4.51 -6.57
C ILE A 105 -12.84 3.18 -7.29
N ILE A 106 -12.24 2.21 -6.61
CA ILE A 106 -12.08 0.84 -7.11
C ILE A 106 -13.35 -0.01 -6.95
N GLY A 107 -14.50 0.59 -6.61
CA GLY A 107 -15.78 -0.11 -6.49
C GLY A 107 -15.88 -1.05 -5.30
N GLY A 108 -15.20 -0.69 -4.22
CA GLY A 108 -14.97 -1.57 -3.09
C GLY A 108 -15.16 -0.90 -1.74
N GLY A 109 -14.64 -1.57 -0.72
CA GLY A 109 -14.70 -1.14 0.66
C GLY A 109 -13.54 -1.70 1.47
N GLY A 110 -13.31 -1.12 2.63
CA GLY A 110 -12.20 -1.52 3.48
C GLY A 110 -12.34 -0.95 4.88
N GLY A 111 -11.35 -1.27 5.71
CA GLY A 111 -11.31 -0.84 7.09
C GLY A 111 -10.01 -1.25 7.76
N GLY A 112 -9.87 -0.82 9.01
CA GLY A 112 -8.69 -1.09 9.81
C GLY A 112 -8.54 -0.10 10.95
N ARG A 113 -7.34 -0.07 11.50
CA ARG A 113 -6.92 0.84 12.56
C ARG A 113 -6.37 2.14 11.93
N PRO A 114 -6.27 3.23 12.69
CA PRO A 114 -5.65 4.47 12.20
C PRO A 114 -4.21 4.28 11.68
N GLU A 115 -3.44 3.35 12.26
CA GLU A 115 -2.06 3.02 11.85
C GLU A 115 -1.98 2.09 10.63
N SER A 116 -3.01 1.26 10.42
CA SER A 116 -2.98 0.24 9.37
C SER A 116 -4.38 -0.16 8.93
N ALA A 117 -4.61 -0.12 7.63
CA ALA A 117 -5.89 -0.47 7.05
C ALA A 117 -5.75 -1.14 5.69
N GLN A 118 -6.78 -1.85 5.29
CA GLN A 118 -6.81 -2.58 4.03
C GLN A 118 -8.18 -2.48 3.36
N ALA A 119 -8.18 -2.55 2.04
CA ALA A 119 -9.40 -2.55 1.25
C ALA A 119 -9.27 -3.45 0.01
N GLY A 120 -10.41 -3.86 -0.52
CA GLY A 120 -10.51 -4.55 -1.79
C GLY A 120 -11.63 -3.96 -2.63
N GLY A 121 -11.53 -4.11 -3.95
CA GLY A 121 -12.52 -3.62 -4.90
C GLY A 121 -12.70 -4.54 -6.09
N ARG A 122 -13.43 -4.03 -7.10
CA ARG A 122 -13.82 -4.77 -8.31
C ARG A 122 -13.30 -4.14 -9.60
N TYR A 123 -12.78 -2.92 -9.55
CA TYR A 123 -12.36 -2.17 -10.74
C TYR A 123 -10.82 -2.04 -10.77
N PRO A 124 -10.09 -3.03 -11.31
CA PRO A 124 -8.64 -2.99 -11.38
C PRO A 124 -8.12 -1.80 -12.19
N ASP A 125 -8.82 -1.40 -13.25
CA ASP A 125 -8.47 -0.24 -14.09
C ASP A 125 -8.51 1.11 -13.35
N LYS A 126 -9.17 1.14 -12.19
CA LYS A 126 -9.30 2.32 -11.33
C LYS A 126 -8.24 2.40 -10.24
N LEU A 127 -7.36 1.41 -10.13
CA LEU A 127 -6.36 1.34 -9.07
C LEU A 127 -5.35 2.52 -9.14
N ALA A 128 -4.86 2.83 -10.33
CA ALA A 128 -3.92 3.94 -10.53
C ALA A 128 -4.55 5.30 -10.19
N GLU A 129 -5.81 5.51 -10.61
CA GLU A 129 -6.59 6.70 -10.26
C GLU A 129 -6.77 6.81 -8.74
N ALA A 130 -7.13 5.72 -8.07
CA ALA A 130 -7.31 5.68 -6.63
C ALA A 130 -6.02 6.02 -5.86
N LEU A 131 -4.87 5.50 -6.28
CA LEU A 131 -3.57 5.78 -5.67
C LEU A 131 -3.09 7.23 -5.89
N SER A 132 -3.45 7.83 -7.02
CA SER A 132 -3.07 9.22 -7.35
C SER A 132 -3.71 10.27 -6.43
N LEU A 133 -4.81 9.93 -5.77
CA LEU A 133 -5.56 10.83 -4.88
C LEU A 133 -5.09 10.79 -3.42
N VAL A 134 -4.23 9.84 -3.07
CA VAL A 134 -3.70 9.71 -1.70
C VAL A 134 -3.03 11.00 -1.21
N PRO A 135 -2.15 11.68 -1.99
CA PRO A 135 -1.57 12.95 -1.57
C PRO A 135 -2.60 14.01 -1.22
N ASP A 136 -3.68 14.14 -2.00
CA ASP A 136 -4.75 15.12 -1.78
C ASP A 136 -5.56 14.79 -0.52
N ILE A 137 -5.88 13.51 -0.30
CA ILE A 137 -6.60 13.06 0.90
C ILE A 137 -5.79 13.35 2.16
N VAL A 138 -4.49 13.02 2.14
CA VAL A 138 -3.58 13.32 3.27
C VAL A 138 -3.47 14.83 3.48
N SER A 139 -3.32 15.61 2.41
CA SER A 139 -3.31 17.07 2.52
C SER A 139 -4.58 17.64 3.12
N LYS A 140 -5.74 17.02 2.86
CA LYS A 140 -7.02 17.46 3.42
C LYS A 140 -7.11 17.13 4.91
N SER A 141 -6.77 15.90 5.31
CA SER A 141 -6.78 15.49 6.72
C SER A 141 -5.87 16.36 7.60
N LEU A 142 -4.73 16.82 7.07
CA LEU A 142 -3.81 17.71 7.77
C LEU A 142 -4.29 19.17 7.88
N LYS A 143 -5.23 19.61 7.03
CA LYS A 143 -5.82 20.96 7.10
C LYS A 143 -7.03 21.03 8.04
N GLU A 144 -7.68 19.90 8.27
CA GLU A 144 -8.86 19.79 9.13
C GLU A 144 -8.51 19.49 10.61
N SER A 145 -7.21 19.31 10.92
CA SER A 145 -6.69 19.05 12.28
C SER A 145 -5.93 20.25 12.85
#